data_AF-A0ABC8R3W6-F1
#
_entry.id   AF-A0ABC8R3W6-F1
#
_cell.length_a   1.000
_cell.length_b   1.000
_cell.length_c   1.000
_cell.angle_alpha   90.00
_cell.angle_beta   90.00
_cell.angle_gamma   90.00
#
_symmetry.space_group_name_H-M   'P 1'
#
loop_
_entity.id
_entity.type
_entity.pdbx_description
1 polymer ?
#
loop_
_entity_poly.entity_id
_entity_poly.type
_entity_poly.pdbx_seq_one_letter_code
_entity_poly.pdbx_strand_id
1 'polypeptide(L)'
;MAFHVLCFCVDELTESLVPQIDRVVDTLIPFLKWYHDPPVADAKAIRIAAASAMPKILNSATEVVEYSDPEDYDQNMQYVETLSNKVKCALEEASDLEPDKEVRLKMYDAVIMEKARACHVLCFFVDNLTELFVPKIEQVVDTLVPFLKWYHDPPVADTLVADARYCAKAIRIAAASAMSKLVRLAVENNQAEGHSESYVNQLSQCLRHALKEAYDEEFDPEVYPKMWDSWNECKQVLP
;
A
#
# COMPACT_ATOMS: atom_id res chain seq x y z
N MET A 1 -31.47 -1.17 -7.18
CA MET A 1 -31.78 -1.33 -5.74
C MET A 1 -30.72 -2.15 -5.01
N ALA A 2 -30.42 -3.40 -5.42
CA ALA A 2 -29.35 -4.21 -4.80
C ALA A 2 -27.94 -3.59 -4.89
N PHE A 3 -27.62 -2.88 -5.98
CA PHE A 3 -26.32 -2.23 -6.17
C PHE A 3 -26.09 -1.02 -5.25
N HIS A 4 -27.11 -0.18 -5.05
CA HIS A 4 -27.04 0.91 -4.07
C HIS A 4 -26.88 0.39 -2.64
N VAL A 5 -27.47 -0.77 -2.32
CA VAL A 5 -27.26 -1.43 -1.03
C VAL A 5 -25.83 -1.94 -0.91
N LEU A 6 -25.23 -2.51 -1.97
CA LEU A 6 -23.81 -2.91 -1.97
C LEU A 6 -22.87 -1.72 -1.78
N CYS A 7 -23.06 -0.61 -2.49
CA CYS A 7 -22.25 0.60 -2.30
C CYS A 7 -22.43 1.20 -0.89
N PHE A 8 -23.66 1.23 -0.37
CA PHE A 8 -23.95 1.68 0.99
C PHE A 8 -23.31 0.77 2.05
N CYS A 9 -23.39 -0.55 1.86
CA CYS A 9 -22.73 -1.52 2.73
C CYS A 9 -21.20 -1.39 2.69
N VAL A 10 -20.62 -1.00 1.55
CA VAL A 10 -19.17 -0.72 1.43
C VAL A 10 -18.75 0.53 2.19
N ASP A 11 -19.61 1.56 2.27
CA ASP A 11 -19.34 2.79 3.01
C ASP A 11 -19.53 2.65 4.54
N GLU A 12 -20.31 1.66 4.99
CA GLU A 12 -20.52 1.34 6.42
C GLU A 12 -19.73 0.10 6.90
N LEU A 13 -18.70 -0.34 6.18
CA LEU A 13 -17.88 -1.50 6.56
C LEU A 13 -17.10 -1.24 7.85
N THR A 14 -17.68 -1.72 8.95
CA THR A 14 -17.08 -1.84 10.27
C THR A 14 -16.59 -3.28 10.50
N GLU A 15 -15.82 -3.49 11.58
CA GLU A 15 -15.24 -4.77 12.05
C GLU A 15 -16.16 -6.02 11.98
N SER A 16 -17.49 -5.86 11.91
CA SER A 16 -18.43 -7.01 11.88
C SER A 16 -18.47 -7.81 10.57
N LEU A 17 -17.85 -7.33 9.49
CA LEU A 17 -17.94 -7.93 8.16
C LEU A 17 -16.70 -8.70 7.68
N VAL A 18 -15.65 -8.84 8.50
CA VAL A 18 -14.45 -9.65 8.18
C VAL A 18 -14.80 -11.03 7.59
N PRO A 19 -15.77 -11.80 8.15
CA PRO A 19 -16.14 -13.11 7.60
C PRO A 19 -16.81 -13.06 6.21
N GLN A 20 -17.22 -11.88 5.76
CA GLN A 20 -17.91 -11.67 4.48
C GLN A 20 -17.04 -10.96 3.45
N ILE A 21 -15.85 -10.46 3.82
CA ILE A 21 -14.96 -9.70 2.92
C ILE A 21 -14.66 -10.48 1.65
N ASP A 22 -14.28 -11.75 1.77
CA ASP A 22 -14.01 -12.62 0.61
C ASP A 22 -15.22 -12.73 -0.31
N ARG A 23 -16.41 -12.90 0.26
CA ARG A 23 -17.66 -13.02 -0.49
C ARG A 23 -18.02 -11.72 -1.20
N VAL A 24 -17.78 -10.57 -0.57
CA VAL A 24 -18.01 -9.26 -1.19
C VAL A 24 -17.03 -9.06 -2.34
N VAL A 25 -15.74 -9.33 -2.15
CA VAL A 25 -14.72 -9.26 -3.21
C VAL A 25 -15.07 -10.19 -4.37
N ASP A 26 -15.44 -11.44 -4.10
CA ASP A 26 -15.88 -12.40 -5.13
C ASP A 26 -17.13 -11.95 -5.89
N THR A 27 -17.99 -11.17 -5.24
CA THR A 27 -19.17 -10.58 -5.87
C THR A 27 -18.80 -9.38 -6.73
N LEU A 28 -17.80 -8.58 -6.34
CA LEU A 28 -17.39 -7.37 -7.04
C LEU A 28 -16.47 -7.64 -8.24
N ILE A 29 -15.62 -8.68 -8.21
CA ILE A 29 -14.68 -8.99 -9.30
C ILE A 29 -15.39 -9.15 -10.66
N PRO A 30 -16.50 -9.91 -10.78
CA PRO A 30 -17.23 -10.00 -12.04
C PRO A 30 -17.74 -8.65 -12.54
N PHE A 31 -18.09 -7.73 -11.63
CA PHE A 31 -18.58 -6.40 -12.00
C PHE A 31 -17.49 -5.53 -12.61
N LEU A 32 -16.20 -5.74 -12.29
CA LEU A 32 -15.08 -5.02 -12.93
C LEU A 32 -14.97 -5.33 -14.43
N LYS A 33 -15.34 -6.55 -14.85
CA LYS A 33 -15.26 -7.01 -16.24
C LYS A 33 -16.63 -7.05 -16.92
N TRP A 34 -17.60 -6.31 -16.38
CA TRP A 34 -18.96 -6.38 -16.88
C TRP A 34 -19.17 -5.51 -18.12
N TYR A 35 -18.83 -6.11 -19.26
CA TYR A 35 -19.04 -5.56 -20.60
C TYR A 35 -20.30 -6.20 -21.20
N HIS A 36 -21.42 -5.49 -21.18
CA HIS A 36 -22.63 -5.95 -21.87
C HIS A 36 -22.68 -5.44 -23.31
N ASP A 37 -23.09 -6.32 -24.22
CA ASP A 37 -23.55 -6.01 -25.57
C ASP A 37 -25.01 -6.48 -25.72
N PRO A 38 -25.99 -5.59 -25.95
CA PRO A 38 -25.85 -4.14 -26.08
C PRO A 38 -25.50 -3.46 -24.74
N PRO A 39 -24.91 -2.24 -24.77
CA PRO A 39 -24.52 -1.52 -23.57
C PRO A 39 -25.74 -1.29 -22.65
N VAL A 40 -25.69 -1.84 -21.44
CA VAL A 40 -26.64 -1.49 -20.38
C VAL A 40 -26.25 -0.10 -19.87
N ALA A 41 -27.22 0.80 -19.73
CA ALA A 41 -27.00 2.21 -19.37
C ALA A 41 -26.13 2.39 -18.10
N ASP A 42 -26.21 1.44 -17.17
CA ASP A 42 -25.51 1.51 -15.88
C ASP A 42 -24.19 0.73 -15.84
N ALA A 43 -23.80 0.01 -16.91
CA ALA A 43 -22.62 -0.86 -16.89
C ALA A 43 -21.32 -0.10 -16.55
N LYS A 44 -21.18 1.12 -17.07
CA LYS A 44 -20.06 2.02 -16.74
C LYS A 44 -20.05 2.40 -15.25
N ALA A 45 -21.19 2.85 -14.74
CA ALA A 45 -21.34 3.24 -13.33
C ALA A 45 -21.03 2.07 -12.39
N ILE A 46 -21.40 0.85 -12.81
CA ILE A 46 -21.19 -0.36 -12.02
C ILE A 46 -19.71 -0.73 -11.95
N ARG A 47 -18.98 -0.66 -13.07
CA ARG A 47 -17.51 -0.83 -13.08
C ARG A 47 -16.80 0.21 -12.21
N ILE A 48 -17.22 1.48 -12.30
CA ILE A 48 -16.65 2.57 -11.49
C ILE A 48 -16.87 2.31 -9.99
N ALA A 49 -18.07 1.95 -9.57
CA ALA A 49 -18.31 1.74 -8.14
C ALA A 49 -17.66 0.45 -7.65
N ALA A 50 -17.59 -0.61 -8.46
CA ALA A 50 -16.82 -1.81 -8.12
C ALA A 50 -15.34 -1.46 -7.91
N ALA A 51 -14.72 -0.71 -8.82
CA ALA A 51 -13.34 -0.26 -8.69
C ALA A 51 -13.14 0.65 -7.47
N SER A 52 -14.11 1.50 -7.14
CA SER A 52 -14.05 2.40 -5.98
C SER A 52 -14.27 1.68 -4.64
N ALA A 53 -14.97 0.54 -4.66
CA ALA A 53 -15.29 -0.25 -3.47
C ALA A 53 -14.13 -1.14 -3.02
N MET A 54 -13.38 -1.70 -3.99
CA MET A 54 -12.28 -2.64 -3.71
C MET A 54 -11.30 -2.12 -2.64
N PRO A 55 -10.82 -0.86 -2.72
CA PRO A 55 -9.82 -0.38 -1.76
C PRO A 55 -10.37 -0.06 -0.38
N LYS A 56 -11.66 0.28 -0.29
CA LYS A 56 -12.34 0.46 0.99
C LYS A 56 -12.46 -0.87 1.74
N ILE A 57 -12.80 -1.93 1.02
CA ILE A 57 -12.89 -3.28 1.58
C ILE A 57 -11.51 -3.75 2.09
N LEU A 58 -10.45 -3.47 1.34
CA LEU A 58 -9.09 -3.81 1.75
C LEU A 58 -8.64 -3.00 2.95
N ASN A 59 -9.01 -1.71 3.03
CA ASN A 59 -8.78 -0.92 4.24
C ASN A 59 -9.43 -1.58 5.47
N SER A 60 -10.70 -1.99 5.39
CA SER A 60 -11.34 -2.72 6.48
C SER A 60 -10.63 -4.04 6.82
N ALA A 61 -10.16 -4.81 5.83
CA ALA A 61 -9.43 -6.06 6.08
C ALA A 61 -8.09 -5.83 6.80
N THR A 62 -7.38 -4.75 6.45
CA THR A 62 -6.10 -4.40 7.06
C THR A 62 -6.22 -3.78 8.45
N GLU A 63 -7.32 -3.09 8.77
CA GLU A 63 -7.59 -2.62 10.14
C GLU A 63 -7.66 -3.80 11.12
N VAL A 64 -8.18 -4.97 10.69
CA VAL A 64 -8.16 -6.20 11.49
C VAL A 64 -6.75 -6.58 11.91
N VAL A 65 -5.77 -6.43 11.02
CA VAL A 65 -4.35 -6.70 11.33
C VAL A 65 -3.85 -5.72 12.38
N GLU A 66 -4.11 -4.43 12.19
CA GLU A 66 -3.63 -3.34 13.05
C GLU A 66 -4.16 -3.44 14.49
N TYR A 67 -5.37 -3.99 14.67
CA TYR A 67 -6.02 -4.17 15.98
C TYR A 67 -5.96 -5.61 16.51
N SER A 68 -5.36 -6.55 15.79
CA SER A 68 -5.26 -7.95 16.24
C SER A 68 -4.18 -8.16 17.30
N ASP A 69 -4.34 -9.24 18.08
CA ASP A 69 -3.33 -9.68 19.03
C ASP A 69 -2.06 -10.16 18.28
N PRO A 70 -0.84 -9.96 18.83
CA PRO A 70 0.40 -10.33 18.15
C PRO A 70 0.51 -11.80 17.73
N GLU A 71 -0.18 -12.70 18.45
CA GLU A 71 -0.22 -14.13 18.15
C GLU A 71 -0.93 -14.44 16.83
N ASP A 72 -1.82 -13.55 16.37
CA ASP A 72 -2.62 -13.73 15.16
C ASP A 72 -2.02 -13.03 13.93
N TYR A 73 -0.92 -12.27 14.08
CA TYR A 73 -0.37 -11.44 13.00
C TYR A 73 0.04 -12.22 11.77
N ASP A 74 0.70 -13.37 11.90
CA ASP A 74 1.12 -14.16 10.73
C ASP A 74 -0.09 -14.64 9.93
N GLN A 75 -1.15 -15.09 10.61
CA GLN A 75 -2.37 -15.54 9.96
C GLN A 75 -3.12 -14.38 9.30
N ASN A 76 -3.28 -13.26 10.00
CA ASN A 76 -3.97 -12.08 9.47
C ASN A 76 -3.18 -11.42 8.33
N MET A 77 -1.86 -11.46 8.38
CA MET A 77 -0.99 -10.99 7.29
C MET A 77 -1.14 -11.87 6.05
N GLN A 78 -1.10 -13.19 6.20
CA GLN A 78 -1.29 -14.10 5.08
C GLN A 78 -2.68 -13.92 4.45
N TYR A 79 -3.70 -13.68 5.27
CA TYR A 79 -5.04 -13.35 4.81
C TYR A 79 -5.07 -12.06 3.99
N VAL A 80 -4.55 -10.96 4.54
CA VAL A 80 -4.50 -9.66 3.86
C VAL A 80 -3.66 -9.71 2.59
N GLU A 81 -2.53 -10.41 2.59
CA GLU A 81 -1.69 -10.60 1.40
C GLU A 81 -2.47 -11.33 0.30
N THR A 82 -3.15 -12.42 0.64
CA THR A 82 -3.96 -13.21 -0.30
C THR A 82 -5.08 -12.36 -0.90
N LEU A 83 -5.79 -11.60 -0.05
CA LEU A 83 -6.89 -10.74 -0.48
C LEU A 83 -6.40 -9.59 -1.35
N SER A 84 -5.30 -8.93 -0.96
CA SER A 84 -4.67 -7.83 -1.70
C SER A 84 -4.22 -8.28 -3.08
N ASN A 85 -3.56 -9.45 -3.17
CA ASN A 85 -3.13 -10.03 -4.44
C ASN A 85 -4.33 -10.34 -5.35
N LYS A 86 -5.40 -10.91 -4.79
CA LYS A 86 -6.62 -11.22 -5.53
C LYS A 86 -7.27 -9.97 -6.13
N VAL A 87 -7.39 -8.90 -5.34
CA VAL A 87 -7.98 -7.64 -5.81
C VAL A 87 -7.08 -6.91 -6.79
N LYS A 88 -5.78 -6.85 -6.52
CA LYS A 88 -4.78 -6.26 -7.44
C LYS A 88 -4.85 -6.93 -8.81
N CYS A 89 -4.76 -8.25 -8.88
CA CYS A 89 -4.85 -8.99 -10.14
C CYS A 89 -6.17 -8.70 -10.87
N ALA A 90 -7.29 -8.67 -10.16
CA ALA A 90 -8.59 -8.38 -10.76
C ALA A 90 -8.69 -6.95 -11.34
N LEU A 91 -8.14 -5.95 -10.63
CA LEU A 91 -8.11 -4.56 -11.09
C LEU A 91 -7.16 -4.36 -12.27
N GLU A 92 -5.96 -4.94 -12.23
CA GLU A 92 -4.97 -4.86 -13.32
C GLU A 92 -5.52 -5.52 -14.60
N GLU A 93 -6.03 -6.76 -14.50
CA GLU A 93 -6.64 -7.45 -15.64
C GLU A 93 -7.87 -6.71 -16.21
N ALA A 94 -8.70 -6.12 -15.35
CA ALA A 94 -9.86 -5.35 -15.81
C ALA A 94 -9.43 -4.05 -16.49
N SER A 95 -8.43 -3.35 -15.92
CA SER A 95 -7.88 -2.10 -16.45
C SER A 95 -7.28 -2.29 -17.84
N ASP A 96 -6.53 -3.38 -18.06
CA ASP A 96 -5.90 -3.70 -19.34
C ASP A 96 -6.91 -3.93 -20.47
N LEU A 97 -8.09 -4.44 -20.11
CA LEU A 97 -9.17 -4.74 -21.05
C LEU A 97 -10.20 -3.61 -21.18
N GLU A 98 -10.15 -2.59 -20.32
CA GLU A 98 -11.19 -1.56 -20.24
C GLU A 98 -11.10 -0.55 -21.41
N PRO A 99 -12.12 -0.46 -22.28
CA PRO A 99 -12.13 0.51 -23.37
C PRO A 99 -12.46 1.94 -22.92
N ASP A 100 -13.21 2.14 -21.83
CA ASP A 100 -13.58 3.48 -21.35
C ASP A 100 -12.44 4.09 -20.51
N LYS A 101 -11.90 5.21 -20.99
CA LYS A 101 -10.79 5.92 -20.33
C LYS A 101 -11.09 6.31 -18.88
N GLU A 102 -12.31 6.73 -18.57
CA GLU A 102 -12.69 7.17 -17.22
C GLU A 102 -12.73 5.98 -16.27
N VAL A 103 -13.27 4.84 -16.71
CA VAL A 103 -13.29 3.60 -15.92
C VAL A 103 -11.87 3.08 -15.69
N ARG A 104 -11.03 3.10 -16.73
CA ARG A 104 -9.63 2.69 -16.63
C ARG A 104 -8.86 3.52 -15.61
N LEU A 105 -9.07 4.85 -15.62
CA LEU A 105 -8.47 5.74 -14.63
C LEU A 105 -8.92 5.38 -13.20
N LYS A 106 -10.20 5.05 -13.01
CA LYS A 106 -10.71 4.62 -11.71
C LYS A 106 -10.12 3.30 -11.22
N MET A 107 -9.94 2.32 -12.10
CA MET A 107 -9.26 1.07 -11.74
C MET A 107 -7.79 1.32 -11.40
N TYR A 108 -7.14 2.22 -12.15
CA TYR A 108 -5.77 2.61 -11.90
C TYR A 108 -5.60 3.34 -10.55
N ASP A 109 -6.49 4.29 -10.22
CA ASP A 109 -6.54 4.93 -8.90
C ASP A 109 -6.69 3.88 -7.78
N ALA A 110 -7.55 2.88 -7.97
CA ALA A 110 -7.74 1.80 -7.01
C ALA A 110 -6.45 0.99 -6.78
N VAL A 111 -5.71 0.65 -7.85
CA VAL A 111 -4.40 -0.02 -7.73
C VAL A 111 -3.39 0.84 -6.96
N ILE A 112 -3.42 2.16 -7.11
CA ILE A 112 -2.55 3.07 -6.36
C ILE A 112 -2.91 3.09 -4.88
N MET A 113 -4.20 3.17 -4.56
CA MET A 113 -4.68 3.15 -3.18
C MET A 113 -4.27 1.85 -2.48
N GLU A 114 -4.31 0.72 -3.19
CA GLU A 114 -3.82 -0.56 -2.67
C GLU A 114 -2.33 -0.55 -2.33
N LYS A 115 -1.50 -0.01 -3.23
CA LYS A 115 -0.06 0.13 -2.96
C LYS A 115 0.21 1.01 -1.74
N ALA A 116 -0.56 2.09 -1.58
CA ALA A 116 -0.44 2.97 -0.42
C ALA A 116 -0.82 2.26 0.87
N ARG A 117 -1.87 1.44 0.83
CA ARG A 117 -2.28 0.68 2.00
C ARG A 117 -1.28 -0.41 2.38
N ALA A 118 -0.75 -1.13 1.41
CA ALA A 118 0.31 -2.12 1.65
C ALA A 118 1.55 -1.47 2.31
N CYS A 119 1.94 -0.28 1.86
CA CYS A 119 3.04 0.48 2.50
C CYS A 119 2.69 0.91 3.93
N HIS A 120 1.46 1.32 4.20
CA HIS A 120 1.01 1.67 5.55
C HIS A 120 1.10 0.48 6.51
N VAL A 121 0.56 -0.68 6.10
CA VAL A 121 0.60 -1.92 6.90
C VAL A 121 2.04 -2.35 7.16
N LEU A 122 2.91 -2.23 6.15
CA LEU A 122 4.34 -2.53 6.31
C LEU A 122 5.00 -1.60 7.35
N CYS A 123 4.70 -0.30 7.33
CA CYS A 123 5.19 0.63 8.36
C CYS A 123 4.70 0.28 9.76
N PHE A 124 3.42 -0.09 9.89
CA PHE A 124 2.85 -0.55 11.14
C PHE A 124 3.63 -1.75 11.70
N PHE A 125 4.00 -2.71 10.85
CA PHE A 125 4.79 -3.85 11.30
C PHE A 125 6.22 -3.50 11.69
N VAL A 126 6.88 -2.62 10.94
CA VAL A 126 8.20 -2.11 11.33
C VAL A 126 8.14 -1.41 12.71
N ASP A 127 7.00 -0.79 13.05
CA ASP A 127 6.78 -0.14 14.35
C ASP A 127 6.50 -1.13 15.50
N ASN A 128 5.80 -2.24 15.23
CA ASN A 128 5.24 -3.09 16.28
C ASN A 128 5.90 -4.47 16.40
N LEU A 129 6.60 -4.94 15.36
CA LEU A 129 7.21 -6.28 15.33
C LEU A 129 8.72 -6.20 15.21
N THR A 130 9.39 -6.09 16.36
CA THR A 130 10.82 -5.86 16.41
C THR A 130 11.63 -7.12 16.07
N GLU A 131 11.46 -8.24 16.77
CA GLU A 131 12.35 -9.40 16.60
C GLU A 131 12.01 -10.27 15.38
N LEU A 132 10.71 -10.46 15.08
CA LEU A 132 10.24 -11.32 13.97
C LEU A 132 10.49 -10.70 12.58
N PHE A 133 10.77 -9.40 12.52
CA PHE A 133 10.95 -8.67 11.27
C PHE A 133 12.42 -8.62 10.81
N VAL A 134 13.37 -8.90 11.71
CA VAL A 134 14.82 -8.87 11.42
C VAL A 134 15.20 -9.71 10.18
N PRO A 135 14.71 -10.96 10.02
CA PRO A 135 15.07 -11.78 8.85
C PRO A 135 14.54 -11.24 7.52
N LYS A 136 13.55 -10.33 7.56
CA LYS A 136 12.86 -9.78 6.38
C LYS A 136 13.36 -8.39 5.99
N ILE A 137 14.32 -7.82 6.72
CA ILE A 137 14.79 -6.44 6.50
C ILE A 137 15.25 -6.21 5.07
N GLU A 138 16.11 -7.07 4.51
CA GLU A 138 16.62 -6.90 3.14
C GLU A 138 15.50 -6.88 2.09
N GLN A 139 14.58 -7.85 2.16
CA GLN A 139 13.43 -7.95 1.26
C GLN A 139 12.55 -6.69 1.33
N VAL A 140 12.35 -6.16 2.54
CA VAL A 140 11.55 -4.97 2.77
C VAL A 140 12.26 -3.73 2.22
N VAL A 141 13.57 -3.62 2.40
CA VAL A 141 14.37 -2.53 1.83
C VAL A 141 14.29 -2.54 0.30
N ASP A 142 14.49 -3.68 -0.33
CA ASP A 142 14.39 -3.82 -1.80
C ASP A 142 12.99 -3.42 -2.31
N THR A 143 11.96 -3.67 -1.52
CA THR A 143 10.58 -3.27 -1.84
C THR A 143 10.36 -1.77 -1.66
N LEU A 144 10.94 -1.16 -0.63
CA LEU A 144 10.72 0.25 -0.27
C LEU A 144 11.55 1.25 -1.09
N VAL A 145 12.75 0.88 -1.53
CA VAL A 145 13.63 1.78 -2.30
C VAL A 145 12.95 2.34 -3.56
N PRO A 146 12.28 1.53 -4.41
CA PRO A 146 11.53 2.04 -5.56
C PRO A 146 10.42 3.02 -5.18
N PHE A 147 9.82 2.87 -3.99
CA PHE A 147 8.72 3.72 -3.55
C PHE A 147 9.15 5.12 -3.11
N LEU A 148 10.41 5.32 -2.70
CA LEU A 148 10.92 6.64 -2.36
C LEU A 148 10.88 7.63 -3.54
N LYS A 149 11.12 7.13 -4.75
CA LYS A 149 11.11 7.92 -5.99
C LYS A 149 9.85 7.67 -6.83
N TRP A 150 8.78 7.19 -6.20
CA TRP A 150 7.51 6.96 -6.88
C TRP A 150 6.73 8.28 -7.03
N TYR A 151 7.31 9.21 -7.80
CA TYR A 151 6.64 10.41 -8.31
C TYR A 151 5.74 9.96 -9.44
N HIS A 152 4.59 9.39 -9.11
CA HIS A 152 3.72 8.93 -10.16
C HIS A 152 3.27 10.13 -11.02
N ASP A 153 3.74 10.20 -12.27
CA ASP A 153 3.18 11.05 -13.31
C ASP A 153 1.87 10.39 -13.77
N PRO A 154 0.69 10.87 -13.31
CA PRO A 154 -0.57 10.30 -13.78
C PRO A 154 -0.63 10.46 -15.30
N PRO A 155 -1.06 9.43 -16.06
CA PRO A 155 -1.16 9.53 -17.52
C PRO A 155 -2.21 10.56 -18.01
N VAL A 156 -2.89 11.30 -17.12
CA VAL A 156 -3.99 12.20 -17.51
C VAL A 156 -4.02 13.45 -16.62
N ALA A 157 -4.01 14.59 -17.30
CA ALA A 157 -4.15 15.93 -16.77
C ALA A 157 -5.33 16.08 -15.78
N ASP A 158 -5.00 16.67 -14.64
CA ASP A 158 -5.81 17.55 -13.77
C ASP A 158 -7.14 17.11 -13.16
N THR A 159 -7.84 16.05 -13.61
CA THR A 159 -9.29 15.95 -13.28
C THR A 159 -9.75 14.82 -12.36
N LEU A 160 -8.90 13.91 -11.90
CA LEU A 160 -9.34 12.88 -10.93
C LEU A 160 -8.24 12.32 -10.01
N VAL A 161 -7.17 13.09 -9.80
CA VAL A 161 -5.90 12.59 -9.24
C VAL A 161 -5.60 13.10 -7.82
N ALA A 162 -6.59 13.63 -7.08
CA ALA A 162 -6.34 14.11 -5.72
C ALA A 162 -5.94 12.95 -4.80
N ASP A 163 -6.73 11.88 -4.78
CA ASP A 163 -6.49 10.71 -3.92
C ASP A 163 -5.25 9.94 -4.37
N ALA A 164 -5.04 9.74 -5.67
CA ALA A 164 -3.84 9.06 -6.17
C ALA A 164 -2.54 9.85 -5.90
N ARG A 165 -2.56 11.19 -6.03
CA ARG A 165 -1.41 12.03 -5.62
C ARG A 165 -1.19 11.98 -4.11
N TYR A 166 -2.27 12.05 -3.33
CA TYR A 166 -2.19 11.91 -1.88
C TYR A 166 -1.59 10.55 -1.49
N CYS A 167 -2.04 9.46 -2.11
CA CYS A 167 -1.48 8.12 -1.94
C CYS A 167 -0.01 8.04 -2.36
N ALA A 168 0.40 8.67 -3.47
CA ALA A 168 1.80 8.73 -3.86
C ALA A 168 2.69 9.47 -2.86
N LYS A 169 2.18 10.57 -2.27
CA LYS A 169 2.86 11.24 -1.14
C LYS A 169 2.92 10.33 0.08
N ALA A 170 1.81 9.70 0.45
CA ALA A 170 1.72 8.82 1.60
C ALA A 170 2.67 7.62 1.48
N ILE A 171 2.77 7.00 0.29
CA ILE A 171 3.73 5.93 -0.03
C ILE A 171 5.16 6.39 0.23
N ARG A 172 5.55 7.56 -0.31
CA ARG A 172 6.91 8.09 -0.14
C ARG A 172 7.23 8.39 1.32
N ILE A 173 6.29 9.02 2.05
CA ILE A 173 6.45 9.32 3.49
C ILE A 173 6.56 8.02 4.29
N ALA A 174 5.70 7.03 4.01
CA ALA A 174 5.71 5.72 4.65
C ALA A 174 7.04 5.01 4.42
N ALA A 175 7.47 4.90 3.16
CA ALA A 175 8.75 4.29 2.79
C ALA A 175 9.93 4.97 3.52
N ALA A 176 9.97 6.30 3.54
CA ALA A 176 11.01 7.04 4.24
C ALA A 176 11.04 6.73 5.74
N SER A 177 9.88 6.75 6.39
CA SER A 177 9.74 6.46 7.81
C SER A 177 10.12 5.03 8.16
N ALA A 178 9.68 4.04 7.36
CA ALA A 178 10.05 2.65 7.56
C ALA A 178 11.57 2.44 7.45
N MET A 179 12.23 3.09 6.49
CA MET A 179 13.69 2.97 6.33
C MET A 179 14.47 3.41 7.57
N SER A 180 14.10 4.53 8.20
CA SER A 180 14.83 4.99 9.40
C SER A 180 14.64 4.04 10.59
N LYS A 181 13.46 3.44 10.70
CA LYS A 181 13.15 2.44 11.72
C LYS A 181 13.83 1.11 11.46
N LEU A 182 13.93 0.66 10.21
CA LEU A 182 14.67 -0.54 9.82
C LEU A 182 16.15 -0.48 10.21
N VAL A 183 16.80 0.68 10.03
CA VAL A 183 18.19 0.86 10.49
C VAL A 183 18.29 0.73 12.01
N ARG A 184 17.38 1.37 12.77
CA ARG A 184 17.35 1.24 14.23
C ARG A 184 17.14 -0.20 14.65
N LEU A 185 16.19 -0.88 14.02
CA LEU A 185 15.88 -2.27 14.32
C LEU A 185 17.09 -3.18 14.07
N ALA A 186 17.80 -3.00 12.96
CA ALA A 186 19.02 -3.75 12.67
C ALA A 186 20.14 -3.47 13.68
N VAL A 187 20.28 -2.21 14.14
CA VAL A 187 21.27 -1.81 15.15
C VAL A 187 20.94 -2.35 16.53
N GLU A 188 19.68 -2.29 16.95
CA GLU A 188 19.21 -2.81 18.23
C GLU A 188 19.31 -4.33 18.29
N ASN A 189 19.08 -5.01 17.16
CA ASN A 189 19.11 -6.47 17.04
C ASN A 189 20.43 -7.02 16.48
N ASN A 190 21.52 -6.23 16.50
CA ASN A 190 22.87 -6.60 16.03
C ASN A 190 23.42 -7.93 16.58
N GLN A 191 22.76 -8.54 17.57
CA GLN A 191 23.16 -9.80 18.21
C GLN A 191 22.20 -10.98 17.97
N ALA A 192 21.00 -10.77 17.43
CA ALA A 192 19.94 -11.79 17.43
C ALA A 192 20.19 -12.94 16.41
N GLU A 193 20.91 -12.69 15.30
CA GLU A 193 21.16 -13.69 14.26
C GLU A 193 22.61 -13.73 13.73
N GLY A 194 23.58 -13.18 14.47
CA GLY A 194 24.99 -13.18 14.05
C GLY A 194 25.31 -12.21 12.91
N HIS A 195 24.47 -11.20 12.70
CA HIS A 195 24.75 -10.10 11.78
C HIS A 195 25.97 -9.32 12.26
N SER A 196 27.02 -9.33 11.46
CA SER A 196 28.25 -8.59 11.80
C SER A 196 28.01 -7.08 11.73
N GLU A 197 28.83 -6.32 12.46
CA GLU A 197 28.91 -4.85 12.33
C GLU A 197 29.02 -4.39 10.86
N SER A 198 29.61 -5.21 9.99
CA SER A 198 29.66 -4.99 8.54
C SER A 198 28.29 -5.00 7.86
N TYR A 199 27.36 -5.86 8.27
CA TYR A 199 25.99 -5.92 7.71
C TYR A 199 25.24 -4.62 8.01
N VAL A 200 25.21 -4.23 9.30
CA VAL A 200 24.52 -3.02 9.73
C VAL A 200 25.10 -1.76 9.08
N ASN A 201 26.42 -1.71 8.91
CA ASN A 201 27.07 -0.63 8.18
C ASN A 201 26.65 -0.58 6.70
N GLN A 202 26.61 -1.73 6.02
CA GLN A 202 26.19 -1.81 4.61
C GLN A 202 24.72 -1.42 4.43
N LEU A 203 23.83 -1.95 5.28
CA LEU A 203 22.41 -1.64 5.28
C LEU A 203 22.18 -0.14 5.52
N SER A 204 22.83 0.43 6.53
CA SER A 204 22.73 1.85 6.84
C SER A 204 23.24 2.72 5.70
N GLN A 205 24.37 2.34 5.07
CA GLN A 205 24.91 3.08 3.93
C GLN A 205 23.95 3.03 2.72
N CYS A 206 23.36 1.87 2.42
CA CYS A 206 22.39 1.70 1.35
C CYS A 206 21.16 2.59 1.57
N LEU A 207 20.59 2.54 2.78
CA LEU A 207 19.40 3.32 3.13
C LEU A 207 19.66 4.83 3.16
N ARG A 208 20.81 5.26 3.70
CA ARG A 208 21.23 6.67 3.66
C ARG A 208 21.37 7.17 2.23
N HIS A 209 21.91 6.36 1.33
CA HIS A 209 22.07 6.73 -0.07
C HIS A 209 20.72 6.85 -0.77
N ALA A 210 19.85 5.83 -0.65
CA ALA A 210 18.52 5.86 -1.26
C ALA A 210 17.67 7.04 -0.78
N LEU A 211 17.65 7.30 0.54
CA LEU A 211 16.96 8.46 1.12
C LEU A 211 17.56 9.79 0.65
N LYS A 212 18.89 9.90 0.55
CA LYS A 212 19.55 11.12 0.10
C LYS A 212 19.19 11.44 -1.35
N GLU A 213 19.24 10.44 -2.22
CA GLU A 213 18.88 10.64 -3.62
C GLU A 213 17.41 11.04 -3.77
N ALA A 214 16.49 10.36 -3.07
CA ALA A 214 15.07 10.71 -3.11
C ALA A 214 14.81 12.11 -2.54
N TYR A 215 15.48 12.47 -1.45
CA TYR A 215 15.43 13.80 -0.85
C TYR A 215 15.92 14.90 -1.80
N ASP A 216 17.01 14.67 -2.54
CA ASP A 216 17.57 15.66 -3.47
C ASP A 216 16.65 15.96 -4.66
N GLU A 217 15.79 15.00 -5.02
CA GLU A 217 14.82 15.08 -6.10
C GLU A 217 13.41 15.45 -5.61
N GLU A 218 13.21 15.63 -4.30
CA GLU A 218 11.90 15.90 -3.70
C GLU A 218 11.53 17.40 -3.72
N PHE A 219 10.42 17.73 -4.38
CA PHE A 219 9.90 19.09 -4.49
C PHE A 219 8.58 19.30 -3.76
N ASP A 220 7.93 18.23 -3.28
CA ASP A 220 6.67 18.34 -2.56
C ASP A 220 6.89 18.87 -1.14
N PRO A 221 6.30 20.01 -0.76
CA PRO A 221 6.55 20.65 0.53
C PRO A 221 6.04 19.85 1.74
N GLU A 222 5.16 18.86 1.54
CA GLU A 222 4.69 17.97 2.59
C GLU A 222 5.60 16.74 2.75
N VAL A 223 6.18 16.24 1.65
CA VAL A 223 7.03 15.04 1.64
C VAL A 223 8.47 15.40 2.00
N TYR A 224 8.99 16.51 1.48
CA TYR A 224 10.36 16.95 1.67
C TYR A 224 10.82 16.97 3.13
N PRO A 225 10.08 17.59 4.09
CA PRO A 225 10.49 17.60 5.49
C PRO A 225 10.55 16.19 6.09
N LYS A 226 9.61 15.32 5.73
CA LYS A 226 9.54 13.94 6.24
C LYS A 226 10.71 13.09 5.73
N MET A 227 11.04 13.22 4.44
CA MET A 227 12.18 12.54 3.84
C MET A 227 13.50 12.99 4.48
N TRP A 228 13.64 14.30 4.73
CA TRP A 228 14.79 14.87 5.43
C TRP A 228 14.94 14.36 6.87
N ASP A 229 13.84 14.32 7.63
CA ASP A 229 13.83 13.80 9.00
C ASP A 229 14.28 12.35 9.02
N SER A 230 13.70 11.48 8.18
CA SER A 230 14.09 10.07 8.06
C SER A 230 15.56 9.89 7.67
N TRP A 231 16.08 10.69 6.74
CA TRP A 231 17.50 10.66 6.38
C TRP A 231 18.41 11.05 7.55
N ASN A 232 18.05 12.09 8.30
CA ASN A 232 18.82 12.50 9.47
C ASN A 232 18.75 11.48 10.60
N GLU A 233 17.60 10.85 10.83
CA GLU A 233 17.47 9.75 11.77
C GLU A 233 18.42 8.60 11.40
N CYS A 234 18.43 8.15 10.14
CA CYS A 234 19.37 7.14 9.63
C CYS A 234 20.84 7.50 9.90
N LYS A 235 21.19 8.79 9.83
CA LYS A 235 22.54 9.28 10.12
C LYS A 235 22.88 9.21 11.61
N GLN A 236 21.91 9.40 12.49
CA GLN A 236 22.14 9.42 13.93
C GLN A 236 22.25 8.02 14.55
N VAL A 237 21.75 6.97 13.89
CA VAL A 237 21.75 5.61 14.44
C VAL A 237 23.16 4.98 14.53
N LEU A 238 24.07 5.35 13.64
CA LEU A 238 25.46 4.87 13.65
C LEU A 238 26.42 6.07 13.76
N PRO A 239 27.44 6.01 14.64
CA PRO A 239 28.42 7.08 14.83
C PRO A 239 29.22 7.43 13.56
#